data_AF-A0A7S0LMS8-F1
#
_entry.id   AF-A0A7S0LMS8-F1
#
_cell.length_a   1.000
_cell.length_b   1.000
_cell.length_c   1.000
_cell.angle_alpha   90.00
_cell.angle_beta   90.00
_cell.angle_gamma   90.00
#
_symmetry.space_group_name_H-M   'P 1'
#
loop_
_entity.id
_entity.type
_entity.pdbx_description
1 polymer ?
#
loop_
_entity_poly.entity_id
_entity_poly.type
_entity_poly.pdbx_seq_one_letter_code
_entity_poly.pdbx_strand_id
1 'polypeptide(L)'
;MEAQGPVEFEDLAAAKKAMVEIFDCLTEERATIAAAISEAGSDFQMKFIKVMPLLQNVLAKPLVKYGFPAGGPGIMQGVQAFMKLKEDEAIAEGMALLQAGLMGNTPSEEEVVAIRVKLSA
;
A
#
# COMPACT_ATOMS: atom_id res chain seq x y z
N MET A 1 -25.73 18.21 -4.18
CA MET A 1 -24.49 17.50 -3.77
C MET A 1 -23.83 17.07 -5.06
N GLU A 2 -22.75 17.74 -5.44
CA GLU A 2 -21.98 17.34 -6.62
C GLU A 2 -21.49 15.92 -6.39
N ALA A 3 -21.78 15.02 -7.33
CA ALA A 3 -21.16 13.71 -7.36
C ALA A 3 -19.67 13.95 -7.62
N GLN A 4 -18.89 14.09 -6.55
CA GLN A 4 -17.44 14.03 -6.64
C GLN A 4 -17.13 12.68 -7.26
N GLY A 5 -16.58 12.69 -8.48
CA GLY A 5 -16.14 11.49 -9.16
C GLY A 5 -15.21 10.66 -8.27
N PRO A 6 -14.96 9.38 -8.61
CA PRO A 6 -14.00 8.59 -7.86
C PRO A 6 -12.68 9.36 -7.75
N VAL A 7 -12.12 9.46 -6.54
CA VAL A 7 -10.83 10.14 -6.31
C VAL A 7 -9.75 9.41 -7.12
N GLU A 8 -8.93 10.17 -7.82
CA GLU A 8 -7.81 9.68 -8.63
C GLU A 8 -6.52 10.42 -8.26
N PHE A 9 -5.37 9.84 -8.60
CA PHE A 9 -4.11 10.58 -8.54
C PHE A 9 -4.10 11.69 -9.60
N GLU A 10 -3.51 12.84 -9.26
CA GLU A 10 -3.41 13.99 -10.17
C GLU A 10 -2.72 13.62 -11.49
N ASP A 11 -1.63 12.85 -11.40
CA ASP A 11 -0.90 12.31 -12.53
C ASP A 11 -0.12 11.03 -12.14
N LEU A 12 0.59 10.44 -13.11
CA LEU A 12 1.42 9.26 -12.89
C LEU A 12 2.57 9.53 -11.90
N ALA A 13 3.13 10.74 -11.88
CA ALA A 13 4.22 11.08 -10.97
C ALA A 13 3.72 11.14 -9.52
N ALA A 14 2.54 11.68 -9.28
CA ALA A 14 1.85 11.68 -8.00
C ALA A 14 1.54 10.25 -7.53
N ALA A 15 1.06 9.39 -8.43
CA ALA A 15 0.84 7.97 -8.13
C ALA A 15 2.15 7.26 -7.74
N LYS A 16 3.22 7.41 -8.54
CA LYS A 16 4.53 6.81 -8.23
C LYS A 16 5.06 7.29 -6.88
N LYS A 17 4.95 8.59 -6.61
CA LYS A 17 5.36 9.17 -5.32
C LYS A 17 4.51 8.62 -4.17
N ALA A 18 3.20 8.48 -4.34
CA ALA A 18 2.32 7.88 -3.33
C ALA A 18 2.74 6.43 -3.04
N MET A 19 3.08 5.66 -4.08
CA MET A 19 3.57 4.30 -3.95
C MET A 19 4.89 4.23 -3.17
N VAL A 20 5.84 5.13 -3.46
CA VAL A 20 7.09 5.24 -2.70
C VAL A 20 6.82 5.55 -1.24
N GLU A 21 5.94 6.51 -0.93
CA GLU A 21 5.58 6.85 0.44
C GLU A 21 4.91 5.69 1.18
N ILE A 22 4.15 4.83 0.48
CA ILE A 22 3.62 3.58 1.05
C ILE A 22 4.75 2.63 1.41
N PHE A 23 5.73 2.44 0.53
CA PHE A 23 6.89 1.60 0.82
C PHE A 23 7.79 2.15 1.94
N ASP A 24 7.88 3.47 2.07
CA ASP A 24 8.55 4.11 3.21
C ASP A 24 7.81 3.78 4.51
N CYS A 25 6.47 3.94 4.53
CA CYS A 25 5.64 3.56 5.69
C CYS A 25 5.72 2.06 6.01
N LEU A 26 5.77 1.18 5.00
CA LEU A 26 5.98 -0.26 5.20
C LEU A 26 7.34 -0.57 5.83
N THR A 27 8.38 0.18 5.46
CA THR A 27 9.74 0.01 5.99
C THR A 27 9.82 0.46 7.44
N GLU A 28 9.22 1.61 7.76
CA GLU A 28 9.11 2.14 9.12
C GLU A 28 8.35 1.18 10.05
N GLU A 29 7.23 0.62 9.59
CA GLU A 29 6.37 -0.27 10.37
C GLU A 29 6.77 -1.76 10.27
N ARG A 30 7.85 -2.09 9.53
CA ARG A 30 8.24 -3.48 9.24
C ARG A 30 8.40 -4.32 10.50
N ALA A 31 9.08 -3.80 11.51
CA ALA A 31 9.32 -4.53 12.76
C ALA A 31 7.99 -4.85 13.48
N THR A 32 7.07 -3.89 13.50
CA THR A 32 5.72 -4.05 14.09
C THR A 32 4.90 -5.08 13.32
N ILE A 33 4.91 -5.01 11.99
CA ILE A 33 4.20 -5.95 11.11
C ILE A 33 4.77 -7.37 11.27
N ALA A 34 6.09 -7.51 11.27
CA ALA A 34 6.75 -8.80 11.46
C ALA A 34 6.44 -9.43 12.84
N ALA A 35 6.43 -8.62 13.89
CA ALA A 35 6.01 -9.07 15.22
C ALA A 35 4.54 -9.52 15.22
N ALA A 36 3.63 -8.75 14.60
CA ALA A 36 2.22 -9.12 14.49
C ALA A 36 1.99 -10.42 13.69
N ILE A 37 2.73 -10.61 12.60
CA ILE A 37 2.70 -11.86 11.80
C ILE A 37 3.21 -13.04 12.65
N SER A 38 4.32 -12.85 13.37
CA SER A 38 4.90 -13.88 14.24
C SER A 38 3.93 -14.27 15.37
N GLU A 39 3.32 -13.29 16.03
CA GLU A 39 2.32 -13.51 17.09
C GLU A 39 1.05 -14.19 16.59
N ALA A 40 0.65 -13.95 15.33
CA ALA A 40 -0.51 -14.59 14.73
C ALA A 40 -0.21 -16.05 14.31
N GLY A 41 1.05 -16.41 14.08
CA GLY A 41 1.46 -17.75 13.68
C GLY A 41 0.80 -18.21 12.37
N SER A 42 0.23 -19.41 12.36
CA SER A 42 -0.51 -19.96 11.21
C SER A 42 -2.02 -19.65 11.24
N ASP A 43 -2.52 -18.98 12.28
CA ASP A 43 -3.94 -18.67 12.43
C ASP A 43 -4.33 -17.49 11.52
N PHE A 44 -5.13 -17.79 10.50
CA PHE A 44 -5.59 -16.81 9.53
C PHE A 44 -6.46 -15.71 10.16
N GLN A 45 -7.30 -16.07 11.12
CA GLN A 45 -8.18 -15.12 11.80
C GLN A 45 -7.34 -14.15 12.66
N MET A 46 -6.31 -14.66 13.34
CA MET A 46 -5.37 -13.83 14.09
C MET A 46 -4.53 -12.93 13.18
N LYS A 47 -4.10 -13.40 12.00
CA LYS A 47 -3.42 -12.55 11.02
C LYS A 47 -4.33 -11.42 10.57
N PHE A 48 -5.59 -11.70 10.27
CA PHE A 48 -6.55 -10.68 9.87
C PHE A 48 -6.77 -9.65 10.99
N ILE A 49 -6.87 -10.07 12.25
CA ILE A 49 -7.10 -9.16 13.38
C ILE A 49 -5.87 -8.32 13.71
N LYS A 50 -4.66 -8.90 13.67
CA LYS A 50 -3.43 -8.23 14.12
C LYS A 50 -2.68 -7.49 13.01
N VAL A 51 -2.63 -8.06 11.81
CA VAL A 51 -1.80 -7.56 10.70
C VAL A 51 -2.58 -6.59 9.82
N MET A 52 -3.86 -6.88 9.53
CA MET A 52 -4.65 -6.05 8.63
C MET A 52 -4.78 -4.59 9.08
N PRO A 53 -5.02 -4.26 10.37
CA PRO A 53 -5.07 -2.86 10.81
C PRO A 53 -3.75 -2.11 10.62
N LEU A 54 -2.61 -2.79 10.80
CA LEU A 54 -1.29 -2.20 10.58
C LEU A 54 -1.09 -1.87 9.09
N LEU A 55 -1.43 -2.81 8.21
CA LEU A 55 -1.35 -2.61 6.76
C LEU A 55 -2.31 -1.52 6.26
N GLN A 56 -3.52 -1.45 6.83
CA GLN A 56 -4.47 -0.38 6.53
C GLN A 56 -3.92 1.00 6.96
N ASN A 57 -3.27 1.10 8.11
CA ASN A 57 -2.65 2.35 8.55
C ASN A 57 -1.48 2.77 7.65
N VAL A 58 -0.67 1.80 7.20
CA VAL A 58 0.43 2.04 6.26
C VAL A 58 -0.08 2.56 4.92
N LEU A 59 -1.19 2.02 4.40
CA LEU A 59 -1.79 2.47 3.15
C LEU A 59 -2.54 3.81 3.30
N ALA A 60 -3.26 4.00 4.40
CA ALA A 60 -4.09 5.19 4.60
C ALA A 60 -3.26 6.47 4.72
N LYS A 61 -2.12 6.43 5.43
CA LYS A 61 -1.29 7.61 5.70
C LYS A 61 -0.86 8.33 4.41
N PRO A 62 -0.26 7.67 3.40
CA PRO A 62 0.07 8.31 2.13
C PRO A 62 -1.19 8.70 1.37
N LEU A 63 -2.16 7.79 1.19
CA LEU A 63 -3.35 8.03 0.36
C LEU A 63 -4.14 9.28 0.80
N VAL A 64 -4.27 9.55 2.10
CA VAL A 64 -4.93 10.77 2.59
C VAL A 64 -4.24 12.05 2.10
N LYS A 65 -2.90 12.05 1.97
CA LYS A 65 -2.16 13.20 1.43
C LYS A 65 -2.47 13.46 -0.05
N TYR A 66 -2.89 12.43 -0.78
CA TYR A 66 -3.27 12.50 -2.19
C TYR A 66 -4.78 12.68 -2.40
N GLY A 67 -5.51 13.10 -1.35
CA GLY A 67 -6.93 13.45 -1.44
C GLY A 67 -7.88 12.27 -1.28
N PHE A 68 -7.38 11.05 -1.02
CA PHE A 68 -8.24 9.91 -0.73
C PHE A 68 -8.82 10.01 0.68
N PRO A 69 -10.08 9.57 0.91
CA PRO A 69 -10.67 9.54 2.24
C PRO A 69 -9.85 8.71 3.24
N ALA A 70 -9.96 9.02 4.54
CA ALA A 70 -9.38 8.16 5.56
C ALA A 70 -10.16 6.84 5.70
N GLY A 71 -9.45 5.78 6.08
CA GLY A 71 -10.04 4.47 6.40
C GLY A 71 -10.30 3.57 5.18
N GLY A 72 -11.02 2.47 5.42
CA GLY A 72 -11.25 1.41 4.43
C GLY A 72 -11.75 1.88 3.06
N PRO A 73 -12.75 2.78 2.97
CA PRO A 73 -13.23 3.29 1.69
C PRO A 73 -12.16 4.00 0.85
N GLY A 74 -11.33 4.84 1.47
CA GLY A 74 -10.29 5.56 0.72
C GLY A 74 -9.09 4.68 0.37
N ILE A 75 -8.77 3.67 1.18
CA ILE A 75 -7.79 2.64 0.79
C ILE A 75 -8.26 1.90 -0.46
N MET A 76 -9.54 1.49 -0.50
CA MET A 76 -10.11 0.82 -1.68
C MET A 76 -10.10 1.74 -2.91
N GLN A 77 -10.42 3.02 -2.75
CA GLN A 77 -10.34 4.00 -3.84
C GLN A 77 -8.90 4.19 -4.34
N GLY A 78 -7.92 4.29 -3.43
CA GLY A 78 -6.51 4.39 -3.79
C GLY A 78 -5.99 3.16 -4.54
N VAL A 79 -6.35 1.96 -4.08
CA VAL A 79 -6.06 0.71 -4.77
C VAL A 79 -6.66 0.70 -6.17
N GLN A 80 -7.91 1.14 -6.33
CA GLN A 80 -8.53 1.24 -7.66
C GLN A 80 -7.85 2.27 -8.55
N ALA A 81 -7.43 3.41 -7.99
CA ALA A 81 -6.68 4.43 -8.72
C ALA A 81 -5.33 3.89 -9.21
N PHE A 82 -4.60 3.12 -8.40
CA PHE A 82 -3.39 2.43 -8.85
C PHE A 82 -3.67 1.36 -9.92
N MET A 83 -4.75 0.60 -9.78
CA MET A 83 -5.13 -0.43 -10.77
C MET A 83 -5.43 0.14 -12.16
N LYS A 84 -5.89 1.39 -12.25
CA LYS A 84 -6.07 2.11 -13.52
C LYS A 84 -4.73 2.46 -14.18
N LEU A 85 -3.67 2.57 -13.39
CA LEU A 85 -2.31 2.91 -13.82
C LEU A 85 -1.40 1.68 -13.98
N LYS A 86 -1.97 0.47 -13.95
CA LYS A 86 -1.21 -0.80 -14.06
C LYS A 86 -0.45 -1.00 -15.38
N GLU A 87 -0.66 -0.14 -16.37
CA GLU A 87 0.14 -0.15 -17.60
C GLU A 87 1.56 0.37 -17.36
N ASP A 88 1.79 1.16 -16.29
CA ASP A 88 3.13 1.47 -15.81
C ASP A 88 3.69 0.29 -15.02
N GLU A 89 4.82 -0.25 -15.48
CA GLU A 89 5.46 -1.44 -14.92
C GLU A 89 5.83 -1.27 -13.45
N ALA A 90 6.31 -0.08 -13.06
CA ALA A 90 6.70 0.20 -11.68
C ALA A 90 5.48 0.24 -10.75
N ILE A 91 4.35 0.82 -11.20
CA ILE A 91 3.08 0.78 -10.45
C ILE A 91 2.55 -0.65 -10.35
N ALA A 92 2.59 -1.43 -11.44
CA ALA A 92 2.12 -2.82 -11.45
C ALA A 92 2.90 -3.71 -10.48
N GLU A 93 4.23 -3.63 -10.51
CA GLU A 93 5.10 -4.36 -9.58
C GLU A 93 4.89 -3.90 -8.12
N GLY A 94 4.78 -2.58 -7.89
CA GLY A 94 4.49 -2.05 -6.57
C GLY A 94 3.19 -2.60 -6.00
N MET A 95 2.13 -2.63 -6.81
CA MET A 95 0.84 -3.21 -6.45
C MET A 95 0.93 -4.71 -6.15
N ALA A 96 1.71 -5.47 -6.92
CA ALA A 96 1.92 -6.89 -6.67
C ALA A 96 2.60 -7.14 -5.31
N LEU A 97 3.63 -6.36 -4.97
CA LEU A 97 4.31 -6.44 -3.69
C LEU A 97 3.39 -6.04 -2.52
N LEU A 98 2.56 -5.01 -2.69
CA LEU A 98 1.56 -4.63 -1.68
C LEU A 98 0.52 -5.73 -1.45
N GLN A 99 0.01 -6.35 -2.53
CA GLN A 99 -0.93 -7.46 -2.44
C GLN A 99 -0.31 -8.69 -1.77
N ALA A 100 0.96 -8.99 -2.07
CA ALA A 100 1.69 -10.05 -1.37
C ALA A 100 1.80 -9.76 0.14
N GLY A 101 2.10 -8.52 0.52
CA GLY A 101 2.14 -8.07 1.92
C GLY A 101 0.81 -8.28 2.64
N LEU A 102 -0.32 -7.96 1.99
CA LEU A 102 -1.67 -8.21 2.51
C LEU A 102 -1.98 -9.70 2.70
N MET A 103 -1.35 -10.58 1.92
CA MET A 103 -1.45 -12.04 2.08
C MET A 103 -0.48 -12.60 3.14
N GLY A 104 0.26 -11.74 3.84
CA GLY A 104 1.23 -12.12 4.86
C GLY A 104 2.63 -12.40 4.32
N ASN A 105 2.88 -12.15 3.04
CA ASN A 105 4.21 -12.21 2.42
C ASN A 105 4.78 -10.79 2.38
N THR A 106 5.37 -10.37 3.49
CA THR A 106 5.99 -9.04 3.57
C THR A 106 7.19 -8.97 2.62
N PRO A 107 7.25 -8.00 1.71
CA PRO A 107 8.39 -7.87 0.79
C PRO A 107 9.69 -7.67 1.56
N SER A 108 10.76 -8.30 1.09
CA SER A 108 12.13 -8.18 1.60
C SER A 108 12.69 -6.77 1.41
N GLU A 109 13.79 -6.44 2.09
CA GLU A 109 14.38 -5.09 2.00
C GLU A 109 14.88 -4.81 0.57
N GLU A 110 15.45 -5.84 -0.05
CA GLU A 110 15.94 -5.79 -1.43
C GLU A 110 14.80 -5.53 -2.42
N GLU A 111 13.65 -6.20 -2.25
CA GLU A 111 12.46 -5.96 -3.08
C GLU A 111 11.92 -4.53 -2.90
N VAL A 112 11.89 -4.02 -1.67
CA VAL A 112 11.46 -2.64 -1.38
C VAL A 112 12.42 -1.62 -1.97
N VAL A 113 13.73 -1.85 -1.90
CA VAL A 113 14.73 -0.95 -2.52
C VAL A 113 14.61 -0.97 -4.05
N ALA A 114 14.51 -2.16 -4.65
CA ALA A 114 14.40 -2.32 -6.10
C ALA A 114 13.17 -1.59 -6.66
N ILE A 115 12.01 -1.75 -6.01
CA ILE A 115 10.79 -1.10 -6.48
C ILE A 115 10.83 0.42 -6.29
N ARG A 116 11.44 0.92 -5.20
CA ARG A 116 11.62 2.37 -4.99
C ARG A 116 12.47 3.01 -6.08
N VAL A 117 13.52 2.33 -6.52
CA VAL A 117 14.36 2.80 -7.64
C VAL A 117 13.53 2.90 -8.92
N LYS A 118 12.73 1.87 -9.24
CA LYS A 118 11.85 1.88 -10.42
C LYS A 118 10.79 2.97 -10.38
N LEU A 119 10.19 3.20 -9.20
CA LEU A 119 9.16 4.23 -9.01
C LEU A 119 9.73 5.66 -9.02
N SER A 120 11.04 5.82 -8.80
CA SER A 120 11.72 7.13 -8.80
C SER A 120 12.37 7.47 -10.14
N ALA A 121 12.29 6.56 -11.12
CA ALA A 121 12.77 6.73 -12.50
C ALA A 121 11.68 7.31 -13.40
#